data_AF-A0A176FK45-F1
#
_entry.id   AF-A0A176FK45-F1
#
_cell.length_a   1.000
_cell.length_b   1.000
_cell.length_c   1.000
_cell.angle_alpha   90.00
_cell.angle_beta   90.00
_cell.angle_gamma   90.00
#
_symmetry.space_group_name_H-M   'P 1'
#
loop_
_entity.id
_entity.type
_entity.pdbx_description
1 polymer ?
#
loop_
_entity_poly.entity_id
_entity_poly.type
_entity_poly.pdbx_seq_one_letter_code
_entity_poly.pdbx_strand_id
1 'polypeptide(L)'
;AFYDPGLGTGERGGFFGRIKPILESAVGTGIDHNIIDCYEQIIAHYEPGDRVLLFGFSRGAYTVRALANVMNLCGVPTQMPDGSPVPRYGPGLRKIAKDAVKFVYNHGAGKPRGQDPYFKNREELGKRFRKKYSSFPLVGEENQGNVQPTFIGVFDTVASLRTAVVRTLVWGVTFGVGAALAAGVALGWSWLLVVPLGVLLVALLWQLGSLLLDNFKYFSDDPERKLKLWRPTDWPQILKTGHFAAWNKRNYDKWLDPDVQHARHAMAIDEDRADFPRVGWASKAA
;
A
#
# COMPACT_ATOMS: atom_id res chain seq x y z
N ALA A 1 5.12 -2.48 -22.43
CA ALA A 1 5.75 -1.79 -21.28
C ALA A 1 4.72 -0.86 -20.64
N PHE A 2 4.67 -0.79 -19.31
CA PHE A 2 3.77 0.09 -18.57
C PHE A 2 4.60 1.16 -17.83
N TYR A 3 4.09 2.39 -17.76
CA TYR A 3 4.73 3.49 -17.05
C TYR A 3 3.73 4.12 -16.08
N ASP A 4 4.06 4.07 -14.79
CA ASP A 4 3.37 4.83 -13.76
C ASP A 4 4.02 6.22 -13.66
N PRO A 5 3.26 7.32 -13.79
CA PRO A 5 3.83 8.67 -13.80
C PRO A 5 4.36 9.12 -12.44
N GLY A 6 4.23 8.30 -11.39
CA GLY A 6 4.64 8.62 -10.04
C GLY A 6 3.71 9.63 -9.35
N LEU A 7 3.87 9.76 -8.04
CA LEU A 7 3.05 10.68 -7.25
C LEU A 7 3.50 12.14 -7.43
N GLY A 8 2.57 12.99 -7.88
CA GLY A 8 2.76 14.45 -7.99
C GLY A 8 2.92 14.99 -9.41
N THR A 9 2.72 14.16 -10.44
CA THR A 9 2.88 14.51 -11.87
C THR A 9 1.56 14.71 -12.63
N GLY A 10 0.42 14.71 -11.92
CA GLY A 10 -0.90 14.99 -12.51
C GLY A 10 -1.00 16.39 -13.14
N GLU A 11 -1.73 16.49 -14.26
CA GLU A 11 -1.81 17.65 -15.15
C GLU A 11 -2.04 18.99 -14.43
N ARG A 12 -1.29 19.99 -14.88
CA ARG A 12 -1.25 21.36 -14.36
C ARG A 12 -2.58 22.09 -14.64
N GLY A 13 -3.47 22.15 -13.65
CA GLY A 13 -4.69 22.97 -13.70
C GLY A 13 -5.02 23.66 -12.37
N GLY A 14 -4.64 24.94 -12.23
CA GLY A 14 -5.11 25.84 -11.17
C GLY A 14 -4.63 25.58 -9.73
N PHE A 15 -4.96 26.50 -8.81
CA PHE A 15 -4.60 26.43 -7.38
C PHE A 15 -5.12 25.15 -6.70
N PHE A 16 -6.33 24.70 -7.05
CA PHE A 16 -6.91 23.44 -6.58
C PHE A 16 -6.21 22.19 -7.16
N GLY A 17 -5.72 22.24 -8.41
CA GLY A 17 -4.94 21.15 -9.01
C GLY A 17 -3.52 21.01 -8.48
N ARG A 18 -2.98 22.01 -7.77
CA ARG A 18 -1.72 21.88 -7.03
C ARG A 18 -1.90 21.20 -5.67
N ILE A 19 -3.06 21.36 -5.04
CA ILE A 19 -3.35 20.84 -3.71
C ILE A 19 -3.80 19.37 -3.76
N LYS A 20 -4.56 18.98 -4.80
CA LYS A 20 -5.07 17.61 -4.97
C LYS A 20 -3.97 16.53 -5.03
N PRO A 21 -2.89 16.66 -5.84
CA PRO A 21 -1.79 15.70 -5.87
C PRO A 21 -0.96 15.71 -4.58
N ILE A 22 -0.90 16.86 -3.89
CA ILE A 22 -0.24 16.97 -2.59
C ILE A 22 -1.05 16.21 -1.54
N LEU A 23 -2.38 16.37 -1.49
CA LEU A 23 -3.27 15.60 -0.61
C LEU A 23 -3.29 14.10 -0.96
N GLU A 24 -3.31 13.74 -2.24
CA GLU A 24 -3.27 12.33 -2.68
C GLU A 24 -1.91 11.67 -2.40
N SER A 25 -0.80 12.40 -2.60
CA SER A 25 0.56 11.98 -2.21
C SER A 25 0.78 11.90 -0.70
N ALA A 26 0.00 12.67 0.05
CA ALA A 26 0.16 12.91 1.46
C ALA A 26 -0.47 11.81 2.34
N VAL A 27 -1.54 11.19 1.83
CA VAL A 27 -2.44 10.34 2.62
C VAL A 27 -1.92 8.90 2.81
N GLY A 28 -0.75 8.54 2.25
CA GLY A 28 -0.22 7.17 2.31
C GLY A 28 -0.94 6.18 1.39
N THR A 29 -2.14 6.54 0.92
CA THR A 29 -2.92 5.85 -0.11
C THR A 29 -2.31 5.94 -1.50
N GLY A 30 -1.49 6.97 -1.78
CA GLY A 30 -0.87 7.14 -3.09
C GLY A 30 0.13 6.04 -3.44
N ILE A 31 1.00 5.63 -2.49
CA ILE A 31 1.99 4.58 -2.79
C ILE A 31 1.26 3.25 -3.01
N ASP A 32 0.29 2.92 -2.15
CA ASP A 32 -0.56 1.74 -2.35
C ASP A 32 -1.23 1.77 -3.73
N HIS A 33 -1.78 2.92 -4.15
CA HIS A 33 -2.43 3.07 -5.45
C HIS A 33 -1.48 2.71 -6.60
N ASN A 34 -0.27 3.28 -6.61
CA ASN A 34 0.72 3.01 -7.64
C ASN A 34 1.19 1.55 -7.62
N ILE A 35 1.34 0.92 -6.43
CA ILE A 35 1.66 -0.51 -6.35
C ILE A 35 0.51 -1.34 -6.94
N ILE A 36 -0.74 -1.00 -6.63
CA ILE A 36 -1.92 -1.68 -7.19
C ILE A 36 -1.98 -1.48 -8.70
N ASP A 37 -1.72 -0.27 -9.23
CA ASP A 37 -1.68 0.01 -10.67
C ASP A 37 -0.63 -0.85 -11.37
N CYS A 38 0.61 -0.84 -10.87
CA CYS A 38 1.68 -1.66 -11.44
C CYS A 38 1.36 -3.16 -11.39
N TYR A 39 0.83 -3.65 -10.26
CA TYR A 39 0.51 -5.07 -10.11
C TYR A 39 -0.68 -5.49 -10.99
N GLU A 40 -1.71 -4.64 -11.10
CA GLU A 40 -2.81 -4.81 -12.04
C GLU A 40 -2.31 -4.96 -13.48
N GLN A 41 -1.35 -4.14 -13.88
CA GLN A 41 -0.78 -4.19 -15.23
C GLN A 41 0.05 -5.44 -15.48
N ILE A 42 0.78 -5.93 -14.47
CA ILE A 42 1.45 -7.23 -14.53
C ILE A 42 0.43 -8.35 -14.73
N ILE A 43 -0.63 -8.40 -13.92
CA ILE A 43 -1.67 -9.44 -14.05
C ILE A 43 -2.37 -9.37 -15.41
N ALA A 44 -2.65 -8.16 -15.92
CA ALA A 44 -3.32 -7.97 -17.19
C ALA A 44 -2.52 -8.50 -18.39
N HIS A 45 -1.19 -8.40 -18.35
CA HIS A 45 -0.36 -8.63 -19.53
C HIS A 45 0.59 -9.82 -19.43
N TYR A 46 0.82 -10.36 -18.24
CA TYR A 46 1.73 -11.48 -18.07
C TYR A 46 1.20 -12.73 -18.78
N GLU A 47 2.08 -13.34 -19.57
CA GLU A 47 1.95 -14.65 -20.15
C GLU A 47 3.03 -15.61 -19.61
N PRO A 48 2.73 -16.91 -19.48
CA PRO A 48 3.72 -17.88 -19.00
C PRO A 48 5.01 -17.85 -19.83
N GLY A 49 6.14 -17.61 -19.16
CA GLY A 49 7.45 -17.49 -19.80
C GLY A 49 7.96 -16.05 -19.96
N ASP A 50 7.11 -15.05 -19.70
CA ASP A 50 7.51 -13.65 -19.74
C ASP A 50 8.54 -13.32 -18.66
N ARG A 51 9.44 -12.41 -19.02
CA ARG A 51 10.40 -11.82 -18.09
C ARG A 51 9.87 -10.49 -17.57
N VAL A 52 9.70 -10.39 -16.26
CA VAL A 52 9.25 -9.16 -15.60
C VAL A 52 10.46 -8.31 -15.24
N LEU A 53 10.53 -7.10 -15.80
CA LEU A 53 11.59 -6.13 -15.54
C LEU A 53 10.99 -4.92 -14.83
N LEU A 54 11.47 -4.61 -13.62
CA LEU A 54 10.98 -3.51 -12.81
C LEU A 54 12.02 -2.39 -12.74
N PHE A 55 11.59 -1.16 -13.01
CA PHE A 55 12.44 0.03 -12.93
C PHE A 55 11.76 1.10 -12.10
N GLY A 56 12.50 1.71 -11.17
CA GLY A 56 11.95 2.74 -10.30
C GLY A 56 12.96 3.81 -9.92
N PHE A 57 12.58 5.07 -10.07
CA PHE A 57 13.37 6.24 -9.68
C PHE A 57 12.75 6.92 -8.46
N SER A 58 13.58 7.34 -7.51
CA SER A 58 13.18 8.11 -6.33
C SER A 58 12.09 7.41 -5.51
N ARG A 59 10.86 7.94 -5.49
CA ARG A 59 9.70 7.26 -4.88
C ARG A 59 9.25 6.02 -5.66
N GLY A 60 9.35 6.04 -6.99
CA GLY A 60 9.07 4.89 -7.84
C GLY A 60 10.01 3.72 -7.51
N ALA A 61 11.23 4.03 -7.05
CA ALA A 61 12.15 3.01 -6.55
C ALA A 61 11.58 2.27 -5.33
N TYR A 62 10.90 2.97 -4.41
CA TYR A 62 10.18 2.32 -3.31
C TYR A 62 8.99 1.49 -3.83
N THR A 63 8.21 2.03 -4.76
CA THR A 63 7.06 1.36 -5.37
C THR A 63 7.44 0.02 -6.00
N VAL A 64 8.50 -0.03 -6.81
CA VAL A 64 8.90 -1.29 -7.47
C VAL A 64 9.47 -2.32 -6.49
N ARG A 65 10.10 -1.89 -5.39
CA ARG A 65 10.55 -2.77 -4.31
C ARG A 65 9.36 -3.39 -3.57
N ALA A 66 8.35 -2.57 -3.30
CA ALA A 66 7.12 -3.03 -2.69
C ALA A 66 6.37 -3.99 -3.62
N LEU A 67 6.29 -3.66 -4.90
CA LEU A 67 5.72 -4.50 -5.95
C LEU A 67 6.41 -5.87 -6.04
N ALA A 68 7.75 -5.89 -6.01
CA ALA A 68 8.49 -7.15 -5.99
C ALA A 68 8.12 -8.03 -4.77
N ASN A 69 7.90 -7.42 -3.60
CA ASN A 69 7.43 -8.15 -2.42
C ASN A 69 5.97 -8.60 -2.52
N VAL A 70 5.11 -7.82 -3.19
CA VAL A 70 3.74 -8.26 -3.52
C VAL A 70 3.80 -9.49 -4.42
N MET A 71 4.66 -9.49 -5.45
CA MET A 71 4.86 -10.66 -6.32
C MET A 71 5.41 -11.87 -5.57
N ASN A 72 6.35 -11.66 -4.64
CA ASN A 72 6.81 -12.75 -3.76
C ASN A 72 5.65 -13.33 -2.92
N LEU A 73 4.86 -12.49 -2.26
CA LEU A 73 3.76 -12.98 -1.40
C LEU A 73 2.61 -13.60 -2.20
N CYS A 74 2.25 -13.01 -3.34
CA CYS A 74 0.98 -13.28 -4.02
C CYS A 74 1.14 -13.96 -5.39
N GLY A 75 2.32 -13.93 -6.00
CA GLY A 75 2.55 -14.40 -7.37
C GLY A 75 1.80 -13.59 -8.42
N VAL A 76 1.58 -14.18 -9.59
CA VAL A 76 0.69 -13.71 -10.65
C VAL A 76 -0.49 -14.70 -10.73
N PRO A 77 -1.71 -14.26 -10.35
CA PRO A 77 -2.97 -15.01 -10.52
C PRO A 77 -3.11 -15.68 -11.88
N THR A 78 -3.46 -16.96 -11.90
CA THR A 78 -3.71 -17.71 -13.14
C THR A 78 -5.17 -18.08 -13.32
N GLN A 79 -5.90 -18.27 -12.20
CA GLN A 79 -7.32 -18.62 -12.21
C GLN A 79 -8.08 -17.85 -11.14
N MET A 80 -9.38 -17.68 -11.35
CA MET A 80 -10.33 -17.21 -10.36
C MET A 80 -10.75 -18.35 -9.43
N PRO A 81 -11.35 -18.05 -8.26
CA PRO A 81 -11.78 -19.08 -7.31
C PRO A 81 -12.81 -20.08 -7.85
N ASP A 82 -13.54 -19.70 -8.90
CA ASP A 82 -14.51 -20.53 -9.62
C ASP A 82 -13.87 -21.33 -10.78
N GLY A 83 -12.55 -21.27 -10.93
CA GLY A 83 -11.80 -21.91 -12.01
C GLY A 83 -11.82 -21.14 -13.34
N SER A 84 -12.54 -20.02 -13.42
CA SER A 84 -12.55 -19.18 -14.63
C SER A 84 -11.20 -18.47 -14.84
N PRO A 85 -10.84 -18.08 -16.07
CA PRO A 85 -9.62 -17.33 -16.32
C PRO A 85 -9.64 -15.96 -15.64
N VAL A 86 -8.47 -15.48 -15.22
CA VAL A 86 -8.33 -14.15 -14.60
C VAL A 86 -8.72 -13.05 -15.61
N PRO A 87 -9.59 -12.10 -15.24
CA PRO A 87 -9.98 -11.01 -16.11
C PRO A 87 -8.76 -10.13 -16.46
N ARG A 88 -8.64 -9.73 -17.72
CA ARG A 88 -7.53 -8.88 -18.19
C ARG A 88 -7.80 -7.38 -18.07
N TYR A 89 -9.02 -6.98 -17.72
CA TYR A 89 -9.41 -5.58 -17.52
C TYR A 89 -10.60 -5.45 -16.56
N GLY A 90 -10.85 -4.23 -16.12
CA GLY A 90 -12.06 -3.86 -15.38
C GLY A 90 -12.01 -4.11 -13.87
N PRO A 91 -13.16 -3.95 -13.18
CA PRO A 91 -13.22 -3.94 -11.72
C PRO A 91 -12.77 -5.24 -11.04
N GLY A 92 -12.96 -6.38 -11.71
CA GLY A 92 -12.54 -7.69 -11.22
C GLY A 92 -11.02 -7.78 -11.07
N LEU A 93 -10.29 -7.40 -12.11
CA LEU A 93 -8.83 -7.34 -12.11
C LEU A 93 -8.31 -6.38 -11.02
N ARG A 94 -8.85 -5.15 -11.00
CA ARG A 94 -8.49 -4.14 -9.99
C ARG A 94 -8.68 -4.65 -8.57
N LYS A 95 -9.74 -5.44 -8.33
CA LYS A 95 -10.02 -6.04 -7.03
C LYS A 95 -8.94 -7.05 -6.62
N ILE A 96 -8.46 -7.88 -7.54
CA ILE A 96 -7.38 -8.84 -7.26
C ILE A 96 -6.11 -8.10 -6.83
N ALA A 97 -5.74 -7.06 -7.58
CA ALA A 97 -4.57 -6.25 -7.24
C ALA A 97 -4.73 -5.51 -5.91
N LYS A 98 -5.92 -4.95 -5.65
CA LYS A 98 -6.26 -4.33 -4.35
C LYS A 98 -6.17 -5.33 -3.21
N ASP A 99 -6.65 -6.55 -3.41
CA ASP A 99 -6.62 -7.58 -2.37
C ASP A 99 -5.19 -7.92 -1.96
N ALA A 100 -4.30 -8.11 -2.95
CA ALA A 100 -2.89 -8.40 -2.73
C ALA A 100 -2.18 -7.26 -1.96
N VAL A 101 -2.39 -6.01 -2.35
CA VAL A 101 -1.69 -4.88 -1.71
C VAL A 101 -2.29 -4.53 -0.36
N LYS A 102 -3.60 -4.29 -0.29
CA LYS A 102 -4.24 -3.74 0.92
C LYS A 102 -4.44 -4.77 2.03
N PHE A 103 -4.68 -6.05 1.69
CA PHE A 103 -4.95 -7.07 2.70
C PHE A 103 -3.76 -7.97 2.98
N VAL A 104 -2.96 -8.34 1.96
CA VAL A 104 -1.78 -9.18 2.16
C VAL A 104 -0.56 -8.32 2.49
N TYR A 105 -0.04 -7.57 1.52
CA TYR A 105 1.25 -6.88 1.66
C TYR A 105 1.30 -5.87 2.80
N ASN A 106 0.24 -5.06 2.95
CA ASN A 106 0.17 -4.05 4.01
C ASN A 106 -0.04 -4.64 5.41
N HIS A 107 -0.32 -5.94 5.55
CA HIS A 107 -0.47 -6.57 6.85
C HIS A 107 0.86 -6.57 7.60
N GLY A 108 0.95 -5.76 8.66
CA GLY A 108 2.18 -5.63 9.45
C GLY A 108 3.12 -4.54 8.95
N ALA A 109 2.70 -3.72 7.99
CA ALA A 109 3.50 -2.59 7.52
C ALA A 109 3.88 -1.64 8.68
N GLY A 110 5.17 -1.27 8.73
CA GLY A 110 5.75 -0.46 9.81
C GLY A 110 6.24 -1.24 11.03
N LYS A 111 5.97 -2.55 11.12
CA LYS A 111 6.55 -3.43 12.13
C LYS A 111 7.89 -4.00 11.64
N PRO A 112 8.86 -4.28 12.53
CA PRO A 112 10.09 -4.97 12.16
C PRO A 112 9.81 -6.29 11.44
N ARG A 113 10.65 -6.62 10.46
CA ARG A 113 10.57 -7.90 9.76
C ARG A 113 10.87 -9.03 10.74
N GLY A 114 10.06 -10.10 10.72
CA GLY A 114 10.15 -11.22 11.67
C GLY A 114 9.44 -10.98 13.00
N GLN A 115 8.82 -9.82 13.24
CA GLN A 115 8.02 -9.63 14.44
C GLN A 115 6.73 -10.46 14.36
N ASP A 116 6.59 -11.39 15.29
CA ASP A 116 5.36 -12.15 15.50
C ASP A 116 4.30 -11.32 16.24
N PRO A 117 3.00 -11.52 15.95
CA PRO A 117 2.44 -12.46 14.97
C PRO A 117 2.36 -11.89 13.54
N TYR A 118 2.72 -10.62 13.33
CA TYR A 118 2.46 -9.89 12.09
C TYR A 118 3.12 -10.51 10.86
N PHE A 119 4.38 -10.95 11.00
CA PHE A 119 5.10 -11.60 9.91
C PHE A 119 4.45 -12.92 9.51
N LYS A 120 4.20 -13.83 10.47
CA LYS A 120 3.52 -15.11 10.22
C LYS A 120 2.14 -14.92 9.60
N ASN A 121 1.36 -13.98 10.11
CA ASN A 121 0.03 -13.69 9.58
C ASN A 121 0.09 -13.19 8.14
N ARG A 122 1.07 -12.35 7.79
CA ARG A 122 1.27 -11.86 6.41
C ARG A 122 1.63 -12.99 5.45
N GLU A 123 2.55 -13.88 5.84
CA GLU A 123 2.93 -15.04 5.03
C GLU A 123 1.73 -15.98 4.82
N GLU A 124 0.94 -16.22 5.87
CA GLU A 124 -0.28 -17.01 5.80
C GLU A 124 -1.36 -16.36 4.89
N LEU A 125 -1.51 -15.04 4.95
CA LEU A 125 -2.37 -14.30 4.02
C LEU A 125 -1.90 -14.44 2.57
N GLY A 126 -0.58 -14.45 2.34
CA GLY A 126 0.02 -14.74 1.03
C GLY A 126 -0.33 -16.14 0.53
N LYS A 127 -0.17 -17.16 1.38
CA LYS A 127 -0.57 -18.55 1.09
C LYS A 127 -2.05 -18.65 0.73
N ARG A 128 -2.93 -18.01 1.50
CA ARG A 128 -4.38 -17.98 1.23
C ARG A 128 -4.70 -17.27 -0.09
N PHE A 129 -4.00 -16.18 -0.41
CA PHE A 129 -4.14 -15.50 -1.70
C PHE A 129 -3.74 -16.42 -2.85
N ARG A 130 -2.59 -17.10 -2.75
CA ARG A 130 -2.10 -18.02 -3.78
C ARG A 130 -3.03 -19.20 -4.00
N LYS A 131 -3.61 -19.74 -2.92
CA LYS A 131 -4.65 -20.78 -2.99
C LYS A 131 -5.91 -20.31 -3.68
N LYS A 132 -6.35 -19.08 -3.39
CA LYS A 132 -7.56 -18.49 -3.95
C LYS A 132 -7.44 -18.20 -5.45
N TYR A 133 -6.25 -17.85 -5.94
CA TYR A 133 -6.02 -17.39 -7.31
C TYR A 133 -5.07 -18.26 -8.14
N SER A 134 -4.78 -19.48 -7.65
CA SER A 134 -3.91 -20.46 -8.31
C SER A 134 -2.54 -19.90 -8.72
N SER A 135 -1.89 -19.16 -7.82
CA SER A 135 -0.59 -18.51 -8.08
C SER A 135 0.56 -19.08 -7.25
N PHE A 136 0.45 -20.35 -6.86
CA PHE A 136 1.54 -21.12 -6.26
C PHE A 136 2.63 -21.47 -7.29
N PRO A 137 3.89 -21.53 -6.88
CA PRO A 137 5.00 -21.86 -7.76
C PRO A 137 4.84 -23.28 -8.29
N LEU A 138 5.21 -23.47 -9.57
CA LEU A 138 5.18 -24.77 -10.23
C LEU A 138 6.29 -25.70 -9.70
N VAL A 139 7.41 -25.11 -9.28
CA VAL A 139 8.59 -25.78 -8.74
C VAL A 139 9.18 -24.89 -7.65
N GLY A 140 9.56 -25.46 -6.50
CA GLY A 140 10.20 -24.72 -5.40
C GLY A 140 9.37 -24.68 -4.11
N GLU A 141 9.74 -23.77 -3.19
CA GLU A 141 9.05 -23.64 -1.90
C GLU A 141 7.64 -23.05 -2.04
N GLU A 142 6.65 -23.64 -1.35
CA GLU A 142 5.27 -23.11 -1.30
C GLU A 142 5.14 -21.74 -0.60
N ASN A 143 6.26 -21.20 -0.10
CA ASN A 143 6.31 -19.95 0.65
C ASN A 143 6.34 -18.70 -0.24
N GLN A 144 6.58 -18.83 -1.55
CA GLN A 144 6.63 -17.71 -2.50
C GLN A 144 5.58 -17.83 -3.62
N GLY A 145 5.46 -16.78 -4.43
CA GLY A 145 4.60 -16.73 -5.61
C GLY A 145 5.23 -17.38 -6.83
N ASN A 146 4.39 -17.74 -7.81
CA ASN A 146 4.81 -18.42 -9.04
C ASN A 146 5.70 -17.62 -10.01
N VAL A 147 5.75 -16.29 -9.88
CA VAL A 147 6.50 -15.42 -10.79
C VAL A 147 7.27 -14.39 -9.97
N GLN A 148 8.59 -14.34 -10.18
CA GLN A 148 9.46 -13.32 -9.60
C GLN A 148 9.98 -12.37 -10.69
N PRO A 149 10.27 -11.10 -10.35
CA PRO A 149 10.95 -10.19 -11.25
C PRO A 149 12.30 -10.77 -11.69
N THR A 150 12.55 -10.79 -13.00
CA THR A 150 13.85 -11.16 -13.55
C THR A 150 14.89 -10.08 -13.28
N PHE A 151 14.48 -8.81 -13.35
CA PHE A 151 15.35 -7.66 -13.11
C PHE A 151 14.65 -6.60 -12.26
N ILE A 152 15.39 -6.02 -11.31
CA ILE A 152 14.96 -4.86 -10.53
C ILE A 152 16.05 -3.78 -10.61
N GLY A 153 15.75 -2.68 -11.29
CA GLY A 153 16.62 -1.50 -11.39
C GLY A 153 16.06 -0.33 -10.59
N VAL A 154 16.73 0.04 -9.50
CA VAL A 154 16.32 1.17 -8.66
C VAL A 154 17.34 2.30 -8.66
N PHE A 155 16.85 3.53 -8.62
CA PHE A 155 17.64 4.75 -8.71
C PHE A 155 17.22 5.75 -7.61
N ASP A 156 18.17 6.43 -6.97
CA ASP A 156 17.92 7.55 -6.01
C ASP A 156 16.88 7.24 -4.92
N THR A 157 16.95 6.05 -4.30
CA THR A 157 15.93 5.63 -3.34
C THR A 157 15.86 6.54 -2.11
N VAL A 158 14.79 7.33 -1.99
CA VAL A 158 14.47 8.06 -0.75
C VAL A 158 13.23 7.48 -0.09
N ALA A 159 13.27 7.31 1.22
CA ALA A 159 12.10 6.90 1.99
C ALA A 159 11.05 8.04 1.95
N SER A 160 10.09 7.97 1.03
CA SER A 160 9.02 8.95 0.90
C SER A 160 7.87 8.60 1.84
N LEU A 161 8.02 8.97 3.11
CA LEU A 161 6.98 8.74 4.10
C LEU A 161 6.51 10.07 4.66
N ARG A 162 5.44 10.60 4.06
CA ARG A 162 4.74 11.82 4.48
C ARG A 162 3.41 11.55 5.20
N THR A 163 3.11 10.31 5.56
CA THR A 163 1.87 9.94 6.27
C THR A 163 1.71 10.65 7.61
N ALA A 164 2.80 10.85 8.38
CA ALA A 164 2.72 11.47 9.70
C ALA A 164 2.38 12.97 9.64
N VAL A 165 3.04 13.73 8.77
CA VAL A 165 2.84 15.19 8.64
C VAL A 165 1.40 15.51 8.24
N VAL A 166 0.83 14.69 7.37
CA VAL A 166 -0.48 14.91 6.79
C VAL A 166 -1.56 14.54 7.78
N ARG A 167 -1.38 13.43 8.49
CA ARG A 167 -2.26 13.07 9.59
C ARG A 167 -2.31 14.21 10.60
N THR A 168 -1.16 14.77 11.01
CA THR A 168 -1.11 15.91 11.93
C THR A 168 -1.79 17.16 11.37
N LEU A 169 -1.59 17.49 10.09
CA LEU A 169 -2.26 18.62 9.44
C LEU A 169 -3.79 18.43 9.41
N VAL A 170 -4.27 17.26 9.00
CA VAL A 170 -5.72 16.95 8.96
C VAL A 170 -6.30 17.01 10.36
N TRP A 171 -5.66 16.42 11.38
CA TRP A 171 -6.10 16.54 12.77
C TRP A 171 -6.14 18.01 13.24
N GLY A 172 -5.12 18.80 12.90
CA GLY A 172 -5.06 20.22 13.22
C GLY A 172 -6.20 21.01 12.58
N VAL A 173 -6.48 20.78 11.29
CA VAL A 173 -7.59 21.42 10.58
C VAL A 173 -8.93 20.99 11.16
N THR A 174 -9.14 19.68 11.39
CA THR A 174 -10.38 19.16 12.00
C THR A 174 -10.62 19.77 13.38
N PHE A 175 -9.58 19.85 14.22
CA PHE A 175 -9.68 20.48 15.54
C PHE A 175 -10.00 21.96 15.43
N GLY A 176 -9.31 22.69 14.53
CA GLY A 176 -9.57 24.11 14.28
C GLY A 176 -11.00 24.38 13.81
N VAL A 177 -11.51 23.60 12.86
CA VAL A 177 -12.90 23.69 12.38
C VAL A 177 -13.88 23.34 13.50
N GLY A 178 -13.60 22.32 14.31
CA GLY A 178 -14.43 21.95 15.45
C GLY A 178 -14.49 23.05 16.51
N ALA A 179 -13.36 23.68 16.83
CA ALA A 179 -13.29 24.81 17.76
C ALA A 179 -14.04 26.04 17.22
N ALA A 180 -13.88 26.36 15.92
CA ALA A 180 -14.60 27.45 15.27
C ALA A 180 -16.12 27.20 15.26
N LEU A 181 -16.56 25.95 15.02
CA LEU A 181 -17.96 25.57 15.09
C LEU A 181 -18.52 25.75 16.51
N ALA A 182 -17.79 25.27 17.53
CA ALA A 182 -18.20 25.39 18.93
C ALA A 182 -18.29 26.87 19.36
N ALA A 183 -17.30 27.68 18.99
CA ALA A 183 -17.31 29.12 19.24
C ALA A 183 -18.45 29.82 18.51
N GLY A 184 -18.71 29.46 17.24
CA GLY A 184 -19.80 30.04 16.47
C GLY A 184 -21.18 29.74 17.05
N VAL A 185 -21.39 28.54 17.60
CA VAL A 185 -22.61 28.20 18.34
C VAL A 185 -22.70 28.99 19.65
N ALA A 186 -21.62 29.05 20.43
CA ALA A 186 -21.60 29.73 21.73
C ALA A 186 -21.76 31.25 21.63
N LEU A 187 -21.20 31.87 20.58
CA LEU A 187 -21.25 33.31 20.33
C LEU A 187 -22.42 33.74 19.43
N GLY A 188 -23.31 32.82 19.06
CA GLY A 188 -24.51 33.11 18.27
C GLY A 188 -24.22 33.60 16.84
N TRP A 189 -23.19 33.06 16.18
CA TRP A 189 -22.91 33.37 14.78
C TRP A 189 -24.08 32.98 13.87
N SER A 190 -24.22 33.68 12.74
CA SER A 190 -25.26 33.38 11.75
C SER A 190 -25.20 31.94 11.27
N TRP A 191 -26.37 31.33 11.07
CA TRP A 191 -26.52 29.98 10.51
C TRP A 191 -25.81 29.81 9.17
N LEU A 192 -25.68 30.88 8.38
CA LEU A 192 -24.93 30.89 7.12
C LEU A 192 -23.43 30.58 7.30
N LEU A 193 -22.87 30.80 8.49
CA LEU A 193 -21.48 30.46 8.83
C LEU A 193 -21.38 29.13 9.59
N VAL A 194 -22.31 28.87 10.51
CA VAL A 194 -22.29 27.67 11.37
C VAL A 194 -22.58 26.40 10.57
N VAL A 195 -23.55 26.42 9.66
CA VAL A 195 -23.93 25.22 8.89
C VAL A 195 -22.81 24.72 7.97
N PRO A 196 -22.13 25.58 7.17
CA PRO A 196 -20.99 25.13 6.36
C PRO A 196 -19.83 24.59 7.20
N LEU A 197 -19.53 25.19 8.36
CA LEU A 197 -18.51 24.67 9.28
C LEU A 197 -18.89 23.28 9.81
N GLY A 198 -20.17 23.03 10.11
CA GLY A 198 -20.67 21.72 10.51
C GLY A 198 -20.53 20.68 9.40
N VAL A 199 -20.92 21.00 8.17
CA VAL A 199 -20.75 20.10 7.00
C VAL A 199 -19.27 19.80 6.76
N LEU A 200 -18.41 20.81 6.82
CA LEU A 200 -16.97 20.64 6.67
C LEU A 200 -16.39 19.74 7.76
N LEU A 201 -16.81 19.92 9.02
CA LEU A 201 -16.38 19.07 10.13
C LEU A 201 -16.78 17.61 9.91
N VAL A 202 -18.01 17.36 9.48
CA VAL A 202 -18.48 15.99 9.18
C VAL A 202 -17.66 15.37 8.06
N ALA A 203 -17.38 16.11 6.98
CA ALA A 203 -16.54 15.62 5.88
C ALA A 203 -15.11 15.29 6.35
N LEU A 204 -14.51 16.15 7.18
CA LEU A 204 -13.17 15.93 7.74
C LEU A 204 -13.12 14.73 8.70
N LEU A 205 -14.13 14.57 9.55
CA LEU A 205 -14.26 13.41 10.46
C LEU A 205 -14.47 12.11 9.68
N TRP A 206 -15.30 12.13 8.64
CA TRP A 206 -15.51 10.99 7.75
C TRP A 206 -14.19 10.58 7.08
N GLN A 207 -13.45 11.56 6.55
CA GLN A 207 -12.15 11.31 5.92
C GLN A 207 -11.16 10.72 6.93
N LEU A 208 -11.04 11.28 8.14
CA LEU A 208 -10.21 10.72 9.20
C LEU A 208 -10.60 9.28 9.57
N GLY A 209 -11.90 9.02 9.73
CA GLY A 209 -12.43 7.69 9.99
C GLY A 209 -12.07 6.69 8.89
N SER A 210 -12.26 7.08 7.62
CA SER A 210 -11.89 6.25 6.47
C SER A 210 -10.40 5.94 6.45
N LEU A 211 -9.53 6.89 6.80
CA LEU A 211 -8.08 6.65 6.85
C LEU A 211 -7.67 5.73 8.01
N LEU A 212 -8.34 5.84 9.15
CA LEU A 212 -8.10 4.94 10.28
C LEU A 212 -8.55 3.52 9.93
N LEU A 213 -9.72 3.36 9.32
CA LEU A 213 -10.23 2.07 8.88
C LEU A 213 -9.36 1.42 7.80
N ASP A 214 -8.88 2.19 6.82
CA ASP A 214 -8.03 1.69 5.74
C ASP A 214 -6.67 1.17 6.24
N ASN A 215 -6.13 1.80 7.30
CA ASN A 215 -4.85 1.40 7.90
C ASN A 215 -5.00 0.37 9.02
N PHE A 216 -6.20 0.20 9.59
CA PHE A 216 -6.45 -0.84 10.57
C PHE A 216 -6.54 -2.19 9.88
N LYS A 217 -5.62 -3.09 10.22
CA LYS A 217 -5.55 -4.46 9.71
C LYS A 217 -5.85 -5.42 10.84
N TYR A 218 -6.46 -6.54 10.49
CA TYR A 218 -6.77 -7.61 11.42
C TYR A 218 -6.58 -8.95 10.70
N PHE A 219 -6.44 -10.02 11.47
CA PHE A 219 -6.23 -11.38 10.96
C PHE A 219 -7.31 -12.31 11.47
N SER A 220 -7.75 -13.24 10.64
CA SER A 220 -8.63 -14.33 11.06
C SER A 220 -7.83 -15.63 11.13
N ASP A 221 -7.85 -16.25 12.30
CA ASP A 221 -7.20 -17.53 12.55
C ASP A 221 -7.79 -18.63 11.67
N ASP A 222 -9.09 -18.56 11.37
CA ASP A 222 -9.79 -19.49 10.49
C ASP A 222 -9.70 -19.01 9.02
N PRO A 223 -9.13 -19.80 8.10
CA PRO A 223 -9.03 -19.46 6.67
C PRO A 223 -10.37 -19.24 5.97
N GLU A 224 -11.41 -19.95 6.39
CA GLU A 224 -12.72 -19.96 5.72
C GLU A 224 -13.65 -18.87 6.28
N ARG A 225 -13.38 -18.38 7.49
CA ARG A 225 -14.19 -17.36 8.16
C ARG A 225 -13.67 -15.95 7.87
N LYS A 226 -14.45 -15.17 7.12
CA LYS A 226 -14.19 -13.74 6.89
C LYS A 226 -14.77 -12.87 8.01
N LEU A 227 -13.89 -12.33 8.85
CA LEU A 227 -14.25 -11.38 9.91
C LEU A 227 -14.73 -10.04 9.32
N LYS A 228 -15.81 -9.51 9.89
CA LYS A 228 -16.47 -8.28 9.43
C LYS A 228 -16.61 -7.29 10.57
N LEU A 229 -16.14 -6.05 10.37
CA LEU A 229 -16.17 -4.99 11.39
C LEU A 229 -17.59 -4.68 11.91
N TRP A 230 -18.61 -4.85 11.07
CA TRP A 230 -20.00 -4.60 11.47
C TRP A 230 -20.64 -5.75 12.25
N ARG A 231 -19.98 -6.90 12.41
CA ARG A 231 -20.50 -8.06 13.16
C ARG A 231 -19.91 -8.07 14.58
N PRO A 232 -20.71 -7.80 15.63
CA PRO A 232 -20.20 -7.75 17.01
C PRO A 232 -19.57 -9.07 17.48
N THR A 233 -20.03 -10.21 16.96
CA THR A 233 -19.47 -11.53 17.29
C THR A 233 -18.03 -11.74 16.81
N ASP A 234 -17.57 -10.95 15.83
CA ASP A 234 -16.20 -11.01 15.32
C ASP A 234 -15.24 -10.10 16.12
N TRP A 235 -15.77 -9.18 16.94
CA TRP A 235 -14.96 -8.16 17.63
C TRP A 235 -13.89 -8.72 18.58
N PRO A 236 -14.12 -9.77 19.38
CA PRO A 236 -13.08 -10.31 20.25
C PRO A 236 -11.81 -10.70 19.49
N GLN A 237 -11.95 -11.29 18.30
CA GLN A 237 -10.82 -11.68 17.47
C GLN A 237 -10.21 -10.47 16.75
N ILE A 238 -11.04 -9.58 16.21
CA ILE A 238 -10.58 -8.35 15.55
C ILE A 238 -9.77 -7.49 16.51
N LEU A 239 -10.18 -7.35 17.77
CA LEU A 239 -9.45 -6.58 18.77
C LEU A 239 -8.16 -7.28 19.22
N LYS A 240 -8.12 -8.62 19.21
CA LYS A 240 -6.92 -9.40 19.55
C LYS A 240 -5.86 -9.35 18.46
N THR A 241 -6.24 -9.46 17.19
CA THR A 241 -5.32 -9.51 16.04
C THR A 241 -5.17 -8.18 15.32
N GLY A 242 -5.93 -7.17 15.73
CA GLY A 242 -6.01 -5.86 15.10
C GLY A 242 -4.78 -5.00 15.38
N HIS A 243 -4.27 -4.34 14.34
CA HIS A 243 -3.20 -3.35 14.44
C HIS A 243 -3.27 -2.30 13.34
N PHE A 244 -2.73 -1.12 13.63
CA PHE A 244 -2.53 -0.11 12.60
C PHE A 244 -1.27 -0.42 11.79
N ALA A 245 -1.46 -0.67 10.50
CA ALA A 245 -0.40 -0.74 9.51
C ALA A 245 -0.08 0.67 9.05
N ALA A 246 1.12 1.15 9.38
CA ALA A 246 1.57 2.49 9.01
C ALA A 246 3.04 2.43 8.63
N TRP A 247 3.32 2.69 7.36
CA TRP A 247 4.67 2.74 6.84
C TRP A 247 5.52 3.77 7.59
N ASN A 248 6.72 3.38 8.01
CA ASN A 248 7.69 4.26 8.66
C ASN A 248 9.08 4.06 8.08
N LYS A 249 9.94 5.08 8.19
CA LYS A 249 11.29 5.06 7.58
C LYS A 249 12.22 4.03 8.20
N ARG A 250 11.88 3.50 9.39
CA ARG A 250 12.72 2.57 10.15
C ARG A 250 12.51 1.12 9.70
N ASN A 251 11.24 0.75 9.48
CA ASN A 251 10.77 -0.62 9.26
C ASN A 251 10.01 -0.72 7.94
N TYR A 252 10.69 -0.43 6.84
CA TYR A 252 10.18 -0.73 5.50
C TYR A 252 10.71 -2.09 5.02
N ASP A 253 10.01 -2.71 4.07
CA ASP A 253 10.40 -4.05 3.63
C ASP A 253 11.69 -4.00 2.79
N LYS A 254 12.73 -4.67 3.30
CA LYS A 254 14.05 -4.76 2.65
C LYS A 254 14.25 -6.07 1.91
N TRP A 255 13.27 -6.96 1.93
CA TRP A 255 13.43 -8.28 1.34
C TRP A 255 13.54 -8.22 -0.17
N LEU A 256 14.45 -9.06 -0.64
CA LEU A 256 14.66 -9.39 -2.02
C LEU A 256 14.53 -10.90 -2.09
N ASP A 257 13.63 -11.36 -2.94
CA ASP A 257 13.43 -12.78 -3.15
C ASP A 257 14.69 -13.41 -3.77
N PRO A 258 15.14 -14.59 -3.31
CA PRO A 258 16.35 -15.23 -3.83
C PRO A 258 16.26 -15.58 -5.33
N ASP A 259 15.06 -15.75 -5.89
CA ASP A 259 14.87 -16.07 -7.31
C ASP A 259 14.96 -14.83 -8.22
N VAL A 260 15.12 -13.63 -7.66
CA VAL A 260 15.42 -12.42 -8.44
C VAL A 260 16.85 -12.51 -8.99
N GLN A 261 16.96 -12.80 -10.29
CA GLN A 261 18.25 -13.00 -10.96
C GLN A 261 19.15 -11.77 -10.90
N HIS A 262 18.56 -10.58 -11.06
CA HIS A 262 19.33 -9.34 -11.17
C HIS A 262 18.67 -8.20 -10.39
N ALA A 263 19.26 -7.81 -9.26
CA ALA A 263 18.97 -6.55 -8.59
C ALA A 263 20.12 -5.56 -8.79
N ARG A 264 19.81 -4.35 -9.24
CA ARG A 264 20.76 -3.26 -9.47
C ARG A 264 20.25 -1.99 -8.80
N HIS A 265 21.15 -1.30 -8.11
CA HIS A 265 20.86 -0.03 -7.45
C HIS A 265 21.87 1.00 -7.95
N ALA A 266 21.42 1.93 -8.79
CA ALA A 266 22.22 3.05 -9.24
C ALA A 266 22.19 4.13 -8.17
N MET A 267 23.38 4.49 -7.66
CA MET A 267 23.50 5.41 -6.54
C MET A 267 23.39 6.87 -6.95
N ALA A 268 23.82 7.27 -8.14
CA ALA A 268 23.60 8.63 -8.62
C ALA A 268 23.59 8.66 -10.15
N ILE A 269 22.85 9.61 -10.72
CA ILE A 269 23.00 10.02 -12.13
C ILE A 269 23.99 11.20 -12.23
N ASP A 270 24.23 11.88 -11.10
CA ASP A 270 25.02 13.11 -10.98
C ASP A 270 26.14 12.89 -9.96
N GLU A 271 27.40 12.98 -10.42
CA GLU A 271 28.61 12.69 -9.63
C GLU A 271 28.90 13.77 -8.57
N ASP A 272 28.30 14.95 -8.70
CA ASP A 272 28.55 16.12 -7.83
C ASP A 272 27.60 16.20 -6.62
N ARG A 273 26.65 15.26 -6.49
CA ARG A 273 25.66 15.27 -5.41
C ARG A 273 26.22 14.63 -4.13
N ALA A 274 25.92 15.24 -2.98
CA ALA A 274 26.25 14.66 -1.67
C ALA A 274 25.67 13.25 -1.47
N ASP A 275 26.49 12.35 -0.90
CA ASP A 275 26.10 10.98 -0.56
C ASP A 275 24.83 10.92 0.31
N PHE A 276 23.91 10.04 -0.05
CA PHE A 276 22.68 9.81 0.71
C PHE A 276 22.67 8.43 1.39
N PRO A 277 21.88 8.26 2.47
CA PRO A 277 21.77 6.98 3.16
C PRO A 277 21.23 5.89 2.24
N ARG A 278 22.00 4.80 2.07
CA ARG A 278 21.65 3.68 1.21
C ARG A 278 20.39 2.97 1.72
N VAL A 279 19.40 2.77 0.86
CA VAL A 279 18.26 1.89 1.15
C VAL A 279 18.68 0.45 0.87
N GLY A 280 19.24 -0.22 1.88
CA GLY A 280 19.69 -1.61 1.76
C GLY A 280 18.59 -2.56 1.30
N TRP A 281 18.94 -3.51 0.44
CA TRP A 281 18.28 -4.81 0.34
C TRP A 281 18.84 -5.68 1.47
N ALA A 282 18.01 -6.51 2.10
CA ALA A 282 18.30 -7.50 3.14
C ALA A 282 19.64 -7.35 3.93
N SER A 283 19.57 -7.31 5.26
CA SER A 283 20.76 -7.64 6.06
C SER A 283 21.22 -9.06 5.73
N LYS A 284 22.54 -9.33 5.77
CA LYS A 284 23.07 -10.71 5.75
C LYS A 284 22.21 -11.59 6.65
N ALA A 285 21.83 -12.76 6.14
CA ALA A 285 20.92 -13.72 6.75
C ALA A 285 20.99 -13.73 8.29
N ALA A 286 19.82 -13.62 8.92
CA ALA A 286 19.64 -13.99 10.33
C ALA A 286 19.33 -15.48 10.39
#